data_AF-A0A6C0KAR4-F1
#
_entry.id   AF-A0A6C0KAR4-F1
#
_cell.length_a   1.000
_cell.length_b   1.000
_cell.length_c   1.000
_cell.angle_alpha   90.00
_cell.angle_beta   90.00
_cell.angle_gamma   90.00
#
_symmetry.space_group_name_H-M   'P 1'
#
loop_
_entity.id
_entity.type
_entity.pdbx_description
1 polymer ?
#
loop_
_entity_poly.entity_id
_entity_poly.type
_entity_poly.pdbx_seq_one_letter_code
_entity_poly.pdbx_strand_id
1 'polypeptide(L)'
;MALATCKKGFHPRKRHTRKAHTRKTLTRVGAVKVRPTTCVRGYQGPGKGIGTLKKGALSRYGYGTSKTARSRHIALNAAVKHDGALTVYRRLNALAVYTKRTSPTTAKVALADRAYVGEAHGYKAGGKQCM
;
A
#
# COMPACT_ATOMS: atom_id res chain seq x y z
N MET A 1 1.72 1.19 -42.95
CA MET A 1 0.88 0.25 -42.18
C MET A 1 0.13 1.03 -41.12
N ALA A 2 -1.19 1.13 -41.24
CA ALA A 2 -2.03 1.84 -40.29
C ALA A 2 -1.94 1.17 -38.90
N LEU A 3 -1.53 1.92 -37.89
CA LEU A 3 -1.58 1.47 -36.50
C LEU A 3 -3.06 1.28 -36.13
N ALA A 4 -3.46 0.06 -35.83
CA ALA A 4 -4.80 -0.24 -35.33
C ALA A 4 -5.16 0.75 -34.21
N THR A 5 -6.27 1.47 -34.37
CA THR A 5 -6.76 2.44 -33.39
C THR A 5 -7.20 1.69 -32.13
N CYS A 6 -6.33 1.64 -31.13
CA CYS A 6 -6.63 0.97 -29.86
C CYS A 6 -7.63 1.76 -29.02
N LYS A 7 -8.52 1.04 -28.32
CA LYS A 7 -9.41 1.63 -27.30
C LYS A 7 -8.59 2.38 -26.25
N LYS A 8 -9.14 3.46 -25.67
CA LYS A 8 -8.50 4.25 -24.61
C LYS A 8 -7.98 3.33 -23.49
N GLY A 9 -6.71 3.50 -23.11
CA GLY A 9 -6.03 2.65 -22.11
C GLY A 9 -5.36 1.38 -22.67
N PHE A 10 -5.42 1.16 -23.99
CA PHE A 10 -4.69 0.11 -24.67
C PHE A 10 -3.68 0.73 -25.65
N HIS A 11 -2.52 0.09 -25.80
CA HIS A 11 -1.52 0.47 -26.78
C HIS A 11 -1.19 -0.70 -27.71
N PRO A 12 -0.81 -0.44 -28.97
CA PRO A 12 -0.34 -1.48 -29.86
C PRO A 12 0.97 -2.06 -29.30
N ARG A 13 1.12 -3.39 -29.33
CA ARG A 13 2.37 -4.04 -28.93
C ARG A 13 3.18 -4.38 -30.16
N LYS A 14 4.33 -3.72 -30.30
CA LYS A 14 5.31 -4.02 -31.35
C LYS A 14 5.90 -5.43 -31.15
N ARG A 15 6.28 -6.05 -32.27
CA ARG A 15 7.04 -7.30 -32.29
C ARG A 15 8.34 -7.12 -31.47
N HIS A 16 8.63 -8.07 -30.59
CA HIS A 16 9.90 -8.14 -29.87
C HIS A 16 10.24 -9.58 -29.48
N THR A 17 11.49 -9.82 -29.11
CA THR A 17 11.96 -11.12 -28.62
C THR A 17 12.03 -11.09 -27.10
N ARG A 18 11.28 -11.95 -26.43
CA ARG A 18 11.40 -12.14 -24.98
C ARG A 18 12.52 -13.15 -24.72
N LYS A 19 13.57 -12.73 -24.00
CA LYS A 19 14.66 -13.62 -23.56
C LYS A 19 14.14 -14.69 -22.59
N ALA A 20 14.83 -15.83 -22.55
CA ALA A 20 14.58 -16.87 -21.57
C ALA A 20 14.80 -16.34 -20.15
N HIS A 21 14.02 -16.85 -19.18
CA HIS A 21 14.20 -16.52 -17.77
C HIS A 21 13.64 -17.64 -16.88
N THR A 22 14.05 -17.64 -15.62
CA THR A 22 13.56 -18.58 -14.60
C THR A 22 12.51 -17.89 -13.73
N ARG A 23 11.37 -18.54 -13.49
CA ARG A 23 10.32 -18.04 -12.61
C ARG A 23 10.73 -18.20 -11.14
N LYS A 24 10.05 -17.50 -10.23
CA LYS A 24 10.20 -17.71 -8.77
C LYS A 24 9.85 -19.14 -8.33
N THR A 25 9.02 -19.84 -9.10
CA THR A 25 8.67 -21.25 -8.93
C THR A 25 9.72 -22.20 -9.51
N LEU A 26 10.92 -21.70 -9.85
CA LEU A 26 12.05 -22.43 -10.44
C LEU A 26 11.81 -23.01 -11.86
N THR A 27 10.63 -22.83 -12.44
CA THR A 27 10.33 -23.24 -13.81
C THR A 27 11.09 -22.38 -14.82
N ARG A 28 11.86 -23.00 -15.72
CA ARG A 28 12.56 -22.31 -16.81
C ARG A 28 11.60 -22.03 -17.96
N VAL A 29 11.54 -20.77 -18.40
CA VAL A 29 10.74 -20.35 -19.55
C VAL A 29 11.67 -20.02 -20.71
N GLY A 30 11.52 -20.73 -21.82
CA GLY A 30 12.29 -20.51 -23.05
C GLY A 30 12.06 -19.12 -23.66
N ALA A 31 12.98 -18.73 -24.55
CA ALA A 31 12.87 -17.51 -25.33
C ALA A 31 11.76 -17.65 -26.40
N VAL A 32 10.99 -16.59 -26.63
CA VAL A 32 9.89 -16.59 -27.61
C VAL A 32 9.86 -15.27 -28.38
N LYS A 33 9.62 -15.36 -29.68
CA LYS A 33 9.32 -14.20 -30.53
C LYS A 33 7.86 -13.81 -30.37
N VAL A 34 7.61 -12.70 -29.68
CA VAL A 34 6.25 -12.21 -29.41
C VAL A 34 5.72 -11.53 -30.67
N ARG A 35 4.61 -12.05 -31.20
CA ARG A 35 3.94 -11.49 -32.39
C ARG A 35 3.33 -10.12 -32.06
N PRO A 36 3.26 -9.21 -33.05
CA PRO A 36 2.48 -8.00 -32.90
C PRO A 36 1.01 -8.39 -32.69
N THR A 37 0.36 -7.79 -31.70
CA THR A 37 -1.06 -7.98 -31.38
C THR A 37 -1.76 -6.65 -31.45
N THR A 38 -3.04 -6.67 -31.84
CA THR A 38 -3.83 -5.48 -32.16
C THR A 38 -3.83 -4.47 -31.02
N CYS A 39 -4.08 -4.86 -29.76
CA CYS A 39 -4.05 -3.95 -28.61
C CYS A 39 -3.79 -4.68 -27.28
N VAL A 40 -2.91 -4.16 -26.42
CA VAL A 40 -2.65 -4.70 -25.06
C VAL A 40 -2.95 -3.63 -24.03
N ARG A 41 -3.52 -4.01 -22.88
CA ARG A 41 -3.82 -3.06 -21.80
C ARG A 41 -2.52 -2.44 -21.32
N GLY A 42 -2.43 -1.12 -21.45
CA GLY A 42 -1.24 -0.38 -21.04
C GLY A 42 -1.13 -0.24 -19.53
N TYR A 43 0.10 -0.11 -19.05
CA TYR A 43 0.34 0.36 -17.68
C TYR A 43 -0.15 1.82 -17.59
N GLN A 44 -1.19 2.05 -16.79
CA GLN A 44 -1.83 3.37 -16.65
C GLN A 44 -1.10 4.29 -15.64
N GLY A 45 0.14 3.96 -15.29
CA GLY A 45 0.84 4.62 -14.19
C GLY A 45 0.39 4.10 -12.81
N PRO A 46 1.01 4.59 -11.73
CA PRO A 46 0.46 4.40 -10.40
C PRO A 46 -0.96 5.02 -10.38
N GLY A 47 -1.97 4.22 -10.03
CA GLY A 47 -3.35 4.70 -9.92
C GLY A 47 -3.50 5.84 -8.90
N LYS A 48 -4.74 6.27 -8.64
CA LYS A 48 -5.03 7.21 -7.53
C LYS A 48 -4.42 6.62 -6.25
N GLY A 49 -3.34 7.21 -5.74
CA GLY A 49 -2.63 6.71 -4.56
C GLY A 49 -3.49 6.75 -3.30
N ILE A 50 -2.88 6.63 -2.12
CA ILE A 50 -3.61 6.64 -0.84
C ILE A 50 -4.27 7.98 -0.47
N GLY A 51 -4.15 9.00 -1.31
CA GLY A 51 -4.63 10.35 -1.05
C GLY A 51 -3.79 11.11 -0.03
N THR A 52 -4.25 12.29 0.36
CA THR A 52 -3.63 13.11 1.40
C THR A 52 -3.98 12.58 2.78
N LEU A 53 -3.03 12.68 3.71
CA LEU A 53 -3.24 12.24 5.09
C LEU A 53 -4.15 13.24 5.83
N LYS A 54 -5.23 12.75 6.46
CA LYS A 54 -6.05 13.58 7.35
C LYS A 54 -5.23 14.02 8.55
N LYS A 55 -5.03 15.34 8.68
CA LYS A 55 -4.30 15.94 9.80
C LYS A 55 -5.04 15.67 11.12
N GLY A 56 -4.30 15.51 12.22
CA GLY A 56 -4.87 15.44 13.57
C GLY A 56 -5.40 14.08 14.02
N ALA A 57 -5.53 13.10 13.12
CA ALA A 57 -6.32 11.88 13.40
C ALA A 57 -5.76 10.99 14.52
N LEU A 58 -4.43 10.93 14.67
CA LEU A 58 -3.77 10.21 15.76
C LEU A 58 -3.29 11.16 16.87
N SER A 59 -2.88 12.38 16.51
CA SER A 59 -2.37 13.35 17.48
C SER A 59 -3.43 13.83 18.47
N ARG A 60 -4.72 13.79 18.11
CA ARG A 60 -5.83 14.08 19.05
C ARG A 60 -5.86 13.12 20.26
N TYR A 61 -5.28 11.94 20.14
CA TYR A 61 -5.13 10.97 21.23
C TYR A 61 -3.76 11.05 21.90
N GLY A 62 -2.94 12.05 21.56
CA GLY A 62 -1.60 12.23 22.10
C GLY A 62 -0.51 11.43 21.40
N TYR A 63 -0.79 10.78 20.27
CA TYR A 63 0.21 10.01 19.53
C TYR A 63 1.23 10.93 18.83
N GLY A 64 2.51 10.60 18.94
CA GLY A 64 3.60 11.25 18.22
C GLY A 64 4.82 10.34 18.14
N THR A 65 5.49 10.28 16.99
CA THR A 65 6.61 9.35 16.75
C THR A 65 7.88 9.69 17.52
N SER A 66 8.01 10.94 18.00
CA SER A 66 9.09 11.37 18.89
C SER A 66 8.92 10.91 20.34
N LYS A 67 7.72 10.42 20.73
CA LYS A 67 7.45 9.97 22.10
C LYS A 67 7.97 8.55 22.33
N THR A 68 8.16 8.20 23.60
CA THR A 68 8.55 6.84 24.03
C THR A 68 7.50 5.80 23.61
N ALA A 69 7.92 4.56 23.41
CA ALA A 69 7.03 3.47 23.00
C ALA A 69 5.82 3.31 23.93
N ARG A 70 6.06 3.37 25.25
CA ARG A 70 4.99 3.33 26.26
C ARG A 70 3.95 4.43 26.05
N SER A 71 4.38 5.68 25.86
CA SER A 71 3.47 6.81 25.64
C SER A 71 2.69 6.66 24.32
N ARG A 72 3.33 6.16 23.27
CA ARG A 72 2.66 5.88 21.99
C ARG A 72 1.61 4.79 22.14
N HIS A 73 1.92 3.68 22.81
CA HIS A 73 0.96 2.59 23.03
C HIS A 73 -0.25 3.04 23.85
N ILE A 74 -0.06 3.87 24.88
CA ILE A 74 -1.17 4.46 25.66
C ILE A 74 -2.09 5.30 24.74
N ALA A 75 -1.51 6.17 23.91
CA ALA A 75 -2.25 6.98 22.95
C ALA A 75 -2.99 6.11 21.91
N LEU A 76 -2.34 5.04 21.45
CA LEU A 76 -2.95 4.10 20.49
C LEU A 76 -4.10 3.33 21.12
N ASN A 77 -3.99 2.90 22.37
CA ASN A 77 -5.08 2.22 23.07
C ASN A 77 -6.31 3.14 23.22
N ALA A 78 -6.08 4.43 23.53
CA ALA A 78 -7.15 5.43 23.51
C ALA A 78 -7.76 5.58 22.11
N ALA A 79 -6.93 5.69 21.07
CA ALA A 79 -7.40 5.79 19.69
C ALA A 79 -8.22 4.56 19.24
N VAL A 80 -7.79 3.36 19.62
CA VAL A 80 -8.46 2.10 19.30
C VAL A 80 -9.82 2.03 19.98
N LYS A 81 -9.93 2.47 21.24
CA LYS A 81 -11.20 2.53 21.97
C LYS A 81 -12.23 3.42 21.29
N HIS A 82 -11.80 4.52 20.66
CA HIS A 82 -12.71 5.47 20.02
C HIS A 82 -12.99 5.19 18.54
N ASP A 83 -11.96 4.84 17.74
CA ASP A 83 -12.07 4.72 16.28
C ASP A 83 -12.08 3.28 15.76
N GLY A 84 -11.79 2.31 16.64
CA GLY A 84 -11.61 0.91 16.30
C GLY A 84 -10.19 0.56 15.80
N ALA A 85 -9.77 -0.67 16.07
CA ALA A 85 -8.43 -1.16 15.78
C ALA A 85 -8.06 -1.07 14.29
N LEU A 86 -8.98 -1.43 13.40
CA LEU A 86 -8.76 -1.39 11.96
C LEU A 86 -8.49 0.03 11.43
N THR A 87 -9.21 1.02 11.96
CA THR A 87 -9.06 2.43 11.55
C THR A 87 -7.68 2.95 11.96
N VAL A 88 -7.28 2.68 13.21
CA VAL A 88 -5.97 3.06 13.73
C VAL A 88 -4.85 2.38 12.95
N TYR A 89 -4.97 1.08 12.70
CA TYR A 89 -4.04 0.30 11.89
C TYR A 89 -3.83 0.92 10.50
N ARG A 90 -4.92 1.27 9.81
CA ARG A 90 -4.85 1.91 8.47
C ARG A 90 -4.16 3.26 8.51
N ARG A 91 -4.40 4.07 9.55
CA ARG A 91 -3.74 5.38 9.72
C ARG A 91 -2.24 5.25 9.97
N LEU A 92 -1.83 4.30 10.81
CA LEU A 92 -0.41 4.01 11.03
C LEU A 92 0.27 3.49 9.76
N ASN A 93 -0.40 2.63 9.00
CA ASN A 93 0.09 2.18 7.71
C ASN A 93 0.24 3.33 6.71
N ALA A 94 -0.75 4.22 6.64
CA ALA A 94 -0.68 5.41 5.79
C ALA A 94 0.50 6.32 6.19
N LEU A 95 0.70 6.55 7.49
CA LEU A 95 1.83 7.31 8.01
C LEU A 95 3.17 6.68 7.58
N ALA A 96 3.31 5.37 7.73
CA ALA A 96 4.50 4.64 7.31
C ALA A 96 4.77 4.79 5.80
N VAL A 97 3.73 4.64 4.96
CA VAL A 97 3.87 4.77 3.51
C VAL A 97 4.24 6.19 3.09
N TYR A 98 3.66 7.20 3.75
CA TYR A 98 3.92 8.61 3.45
C TYR A 98 5.35 9.03 3.82
N THR A 99 5.84 8.52 4.95
CA THR A 99 7.14 8.89 5.51
C THR A 99 8.28 7.99 5.06
N LYS A 100 8.01 6.88 4.36
CA LYS A 100 9.04 5.88 3.97
C LYS A 100 10.26 6.46 3.24
N ARG A 101 10.08 7.56 2.50
CA ARG A 101 11.15 8.23 1.74
C ARG A 101 11.69 9.47 2.44
N THR A 102 10.82 10.23 3.11
CA THR A 102 11.17 11.52 3.71
C THR A 102 11.71 11.39 5.14
N SER A 103 11.23 10.40 5.90
CA SER A 103 11.67 10.12 7.27
C SER A 103 11.58 8.61 7.55
N PRO A 104 12.61 7.84 7.16
CA PRO A 104 12.59 6.38 7.30
C PRO A 104 12.54 5.93 8.76
N THR A 105 13.05 6.73 9.70
CA THR A 105 12.94 6.48 11.15
C THR A 105 11.49 6.53 11.61
N THR A 106 10.75 7.57 11.22
CA THR A 106 9.30 7.69 11.49
C THR A 106 8.52 6.54 10.88
N ALA A 107 8.88 6.13 9.66
CA ALA A 107 8.23 5.00 9.00
C ALA A 107 8.43 3.69 9.76
N LYS A 108 9.64 3.41 10.26
CA LYS A 108 9.93 2.23 11.09
C LYS A 108 9.12 2.23 12.39
N VAL A 109 9.04 3.37 13.08
CA VAL A 109 8.24 3.52 14.31
C VAL A 109 6.77 3.25 14.01
N ALA A 110 6.22 3.87 12.96
CA ALA A 110 4.83 3.67 12.57
C ALA A 110 4.51 2.21 12.19
N LEU A 111 5.46 1.48 11.59
CA LEU A 111 5.31 0.05 11.28
C LEU A 111 5.31 -0.82 12.55
N ALA A 112 6.18 -0.51 13.52
CA ALA A 112 6.22 -1.22 14.80
C ALA A 112 4.92 -0.98 15.59
N ASP A 113 4.49 0.27 15.68
CA ASP A 113 3.25 0.64 16.35
C ASP A 113 2.01 0.04 15.65
N ARG A 114 2.06 -0.10 14.31
CA ARG A 114 1.02 -0.79 13.53
C ARG A 114 0.96 -2.27 13.88
N ALA A 115 2.12 -2.93 14.03
CA ALA A 115 2.20 -4.33 14.45
C ALA A 115 1.64 -4.51 15.87
N TYR A 116 2.02 -3.63 16.80
CA TYR A 116 1.46 -3.58 18.16
C TYR A 116 -0.07 -3.52 18.16
N VAL A 117 -0.67 -2.62 17.37
CA VAL A 117 -2.15 -2.51 17.27
C VAL A 117 -2.76 -3.80 16.70
N GLY A 118 -2.10 -4.43 15.74
CA GLY A 118 -2.56 -5.70 15.16
C GLY A 118 -2.52 -6.86 16.15
N GLU A 119 -1.44 -6.99 16.91
CA GLU A 119 -1.23 -8.06 17.90
C GLU A 119 -2.06 -7.85 19.17
N ALA A 120 -2.11 -6.64 19.71
CA ALA A 120 -2.76 -6.35 20.98
C ALA A 120 -4.29 -6.32 20.90
N HIS A 121 -4.86 -5.88 19.78
CA HIS A 121 -6.30 -5.66 19.65
C HIS A 121 -6.98 -6.57 18.64
N GLY A 122 -6.23 -7.17 17.70
CA GLY A 122 -6.77 -7.90 16.57
C GLY A 122 -7.57 -6.99 15.62
N TYR A 123 -7.34 -7.10 14.30
CA TYR A 123 -8.19 -6.39 13.33
C TYR A 123 -9.28 -7.33 12.79
N LYS A 124 -10.54 -7.10 13.15
CA LYS A 124 -11.68 -7.70 12.42
C LYS A 124 -12.14 -6.74 11.33
N ALA A 125 -12.11 -7.20 10.09
CA ALA A 125 -12.65 -6.47 8.94
C ALA A 125 -14.18 -6.54 8.99
N GLY A 126 -14.80 -5.55 9.64
CA GLY A 126 -16.26 -5.42 9.71
C GLY A 126 -16.77 -5.28 11.14
N GLY A 127 -16.65 -4.08 11.71
CA GLY A 127 -17.44 -3.67 12.87
C GLY A 127 -18.39 -2.58 12.43
N LYS A 128 -19.68 -2.92 12.23
CA LYS A 128 -20.73 -1.91 12.34
C LYS A 128 -20.65 -1.39 13.77
N GLN A 129 -20.46 -0.08 13.94
CA GLN A 129 -20.70 0.56 15.22
C GLN A 129 -22.21 0.57 15.40
N CYS A 130 -22.71 -0.18 16.38
CA CYS A 130 -24.11 -0.15 16.77
C CYS A 130 -24.18 0.17 18.26
N MET A 131 -24.85 1.30 18.51
CA MET A 131 -25.31 1.92 19.76
C MET A 131 -24.22 2.57 20.62
#